data_AF-A0A482ZP73-F1
#
_entry.id   AF-A0A482ZP73-F1
#
_cell.length_a   1.000
_cell.length_b   1.000
_cell.length_c   1.000
_cell.angle_alpha   90.00
_cell.angle_beta   90.00
_cell.angle_gamma   90.00
#
_symmetry.space_group_name_H-M   'P 1'
#
loop_
_entity.id
_entity.type
_entity.pdbx_description
1 polymer ?
#
loop_
_entity_poly.entity_id
_entity_poly.type
_entity_poly.pdbx_seq_one_letter_code
_entity_poly.pdbx_strand_id
1 'polypeptide(L)'
;MKAAKVLRQCLKIHSPNIPCALATDQYKQQSLKHYFDYIIPIKNKRQGHLEKKYINTYFPFKRTLYLDANSLVFKDISKIFTLLKGNPFTHLPGNIRSIDDPLIAQCKDKKSTRGLYEVLPN
;
A
#
# COMPACT_ATOMS: atom_id res chain seq x y z
N MET A 1 -0.79 6.15 -14.86
CA MET A 1 -0.82 4.69 -15.09
C MET A 1 0.56 4.05 -15.30
N LYS A 2 1.49 4.66 -16.06
CA LYS A 2 2.84 4.13 -16.29
C LYS A 2 3.61 3.81 -14.99
N ALA A 3 3.63 4.73 -14.04
CA ALA A 3 4.34 4.55 -12.76
C ALA A 3 3.81 3.35 -11.94
N ALA A 4 2.48 3.18 -11.85
CA ALA A 4 1.88 2.04 -11.16
C ALA A 4 2.28 0.68 -11.78
N LYS A 5 2.40 0.61 -13.11
CA LYS A 5 2.87 -0.60 -13.81
C LYS A 5 4.32 -0.93 -13.46
N VAL A 6 5.19 0.10 -13.40
CA VAL A 6 6.59 -0.06 -13.00
C VAL A 6 6.69 -0.55 -11.56
N LEU A 7 5.96 0.08 -10.62
CA LEU A 7 5.89 -0.39 -9.24
C LEU A 7 5.43 -1.85 -9.14
N ARG A 8 4.41 -2.24 -9.90
CA ARG A 8 3.95 -3.63 -9.92
C ARG A 8 5.03 -4.60 -10.41
N GLN A 9 5.81 -4.22 -11.41
CA GLN A 9 6.95 -5.04 -11.87
C GLN A 9 8.01 -5.18 -10.79
N CYS A 10 8.39 -4.08 -10.12
CA CYS A 10 9.29 -4.13 -8.96
C CYS A 10 8.78 -5.09 -7.87
N LEU A 11 7.48 -5.01 -7.55
CA LEU A 11 6.85 -5.92 -6.58
C LEU A 11 6.85 -7.38 -7.05
N LYS A 12 6.61 -7.66 -8.34
CA LYS A 12 6.71 -9.04 -8.87
C LYS A 12 8.12 -9.61 -8.71
N ILE A 13 9.14 -8.78 -8.90
CA ILE A 13 10.55 -9.21 -8.81
C ILE A 13 10.96 -9.44 -7.35
N HIS A 14 10.64 -8.50 -6.46
CA HIS A 14 11.19 -8.49 -5.10
C HIS A 14 10.25 -9.06 -4.04
N SER A 15 8.94 -9.11 -4.29
CA SER A 15 7.91 -9.63 -3.39
C SER A 15 6.81 -10.39 -4.15
N PRO A 16 7.15 -11.46 -4.90
CA PRO A 16 6.20 -12.15 -5.79
C PRO A 16 4.98 -12.73 -5.07
N ASN A 17 5.11 -13.06 -3.78
CA ASN A 17 4.07 -13.73 -3.00
C ASN A 17 3.04 -12.76 -2.37
N ILE A 18 3.19 -11.45 -2.57
CA ILE A 18 2.30 -10.45 -1.99
C ILE A 18 1.26 -10.05 -3.04
N PRO A 19 -0.04 -10.30 -2.79
CA PRO A 19 -1.10 -9.86 -3.69
C PRO A 19 -1.10 -8.34 -3.83
N CYS A 20 -1.24 -7.86 -5.05
CA CYS A 20 -1.22 -6.45 -5.38
C CYS A 20 -2.55 -6.02 -6.01
N ALA A 21 -3.14 -4.99 -5.42
CA ALA A 21 -4.39 -4.39 -5.86
C ALA A 21 -4.17 -2.95 -6.34
N LEU A 22 -4.81 -2.58 -7.46
CA LEU A 22 -4.85 -1.22 -7.97
C LEU A 22 -6.23 -0.61 -7.73
N ALA A 23 -6.31 0.42 -6.91
CA ALA A 23 -7.51 1.25 -6.83
C ALA A 23 -7.47 2.32 -7.93
N THR A 24 -8.48 2.34 -8.81
CA THR A 24 -8.53 3.30 -9.93
C THR A 24 -9.96 3.52 -10.43
N ASP A 25 -10.22 4.70 -10.98
CA ASP A 25 -11.43 5.02 -11.75
C ASP A 25 -11.39 4.44 -13.18
N GLN A 26 -10.21 4.03 -13.65
CA GLN A 26 -10.00 3.41 -14.96
C GLN A 26 -10.14 1.88 -14.92
N TYR A 27 -10.92 1.35 -13.96
CA TYR A 27 -11.00 -0.08 -13.66
C TYR A 27 -11.53 -0.95 -14.82
N LYS A 28 -12.19 -0.35 -15.80
CA LYS A 28 -12.67 -1.03 -17.02
C LYS A 28 -11.57 -1.29 -18.05
N GLN A 29 -10.36 -0.73 -17.88
CA GLN A 29 -9.26 -0.98 -18.80
C GLN A 29 -8.74 -2.41 -18.66
N GLN A 30 -9.07 -3.26 -19.64
CA GLN A 30 -8.69 -4.68 -19.64
C GLN A 30 -7.17 -4.88 -19.49
N SER A 31 -6.37 -3.98 -20.06
CA SER A 31 -4.90 -4.05 -19.98
C SER A 31 -4.34 -4.06 -18.55
N LEU A 32 -5.08 -3.53 -17.56
CA LEU A 32 -4.64 -3.48 -16.17
C LEU A 32 -4.71 -4.85 -15.48
N LYS A 33 -5.61 -5.72 -15.91
CA LYS A 33 -5.81 -7.06 -15.33
C LYS A 33 -4.59 -7.97 -15.54
N HIS A 34 -3.74 -7.67 -16.51
CA HIS A 34 -2.49 -8.40 -16.73
C HIS A 34 -1.38 -8.02 -15.73
N TYR A 35 -1.48 -6.84 -15.11
CA TYR A 35 -0.47 -6.34 -14.19
C TYR A 35 -0.85 -6.64 -12.75
N PHE A 36 -2.08 -6.34 -12.36
CA PHE A 36 -2.54 -6.37 -10.97
C PHE A 36 -3.42 -7.59 -10.71
N ASP A 37 -3.29 -8.15 -9.51
CA ASP A 37 -4.06 -9.32 -9.10
C ASP A 37 -5.51 -8.93 -8.80
N TYR A 38 -5.72 -7.69 -8.33
CA TYR A 38 -7.03 -7.10 -8.11
C TYR A 38 -7.11 -5.68 -8.68
N ILE A 39 -8.28 -5.32 -9.20
CA ILE A 39 -8.60 -3.94 -9.60
C ILE A 39 -9.80 -3.49 -8.78
N ILE A 40 -9.61 -2.44 -7.98
CA ILE A 40 -10.63 -1.92 -7.10
C ILE A 40 -11.21 -0.64 -7.71
N PRO A 41 -12.52 -0.61 -8.05
CA PRO A 41 -13.13 0.55 -8.70
C PRO A 41 -13.29 1.71 -7.72
N ILE A 42 -12.67 2.86 -8.04
CA ILE A 42 -12.95 4.13 -7.34
C ILE A 42 -14.14 4.78 -8.03
N LYS A 43 -15.33 4.72 -7.39
CA LYS A 43 -16.57 5.28 -7.94
C LYS A 43 -16.72 6.78 -7.67
N ASN A 44 -16.27 7.25 -6.51
CA ASN A 44 -16.36 8.65 -6.08
C ASN A 44 -14.96 9.18 -5.79
N LYS A 45 -14.32 9.81 -6.78
CA LYS A 45 -13.00 10.43 -6.61
C LYS A 45 -13.08 11.55 -5.57
N ARG A 46 -12.51 11.30 -4.40
CA ARG A 46 -12.17 12.31 -3.39
C ARG A 46 -10.88 13.01 -3.82
N GLN A 47 -10.72 14.26 -3.44
CA GLN A 47 -9.58 15.05 -3.87
C GLN A 47 -8.26 14.53 -3.27
N GLY A 48 -7.34 14.14 -4.15
CA GLY A 48 -5.94 13.88 -3.84
C GLY A 48 -5.70 12.81 -2.77
N HIS A 49 -4.98 13.18 -1.71
CA HIS A 49 -4.54 12.29 -0.64
C HIS A 49 -5.66 11.78 0.26
N LEU A 50 -6.89 12.31 0.13
CA LEU A 50 -8.03 11.89 0.93
C LEU A 50 -8.50 10.48 0.60
N GLU A 51 -8.30 10.01 -0.63
CA GLU A 51 -8.61 8.62 -1.01
C GLU A 51 -7.89 7.60 -0.14
N LYS A 52 -6.65 7.91 0.24
CA LYS A 52 -5.82 7.03 1.08
C LYS A 52 -6.51 6.77 2.43
N LYS A 53 -7.18 7.77 3.00
CA LYS A 53 -7.83 7.70 4.33
C LYS A 53 -8.98 6.71 4.39
N TYR A 54 -9.58 6.35 3.26
CA TYR A 54 -10.74 5.47 3.20
C TYR A 54 -10.41 4.11 2.60
N ILE A 55 -9.11 3.78 2.45
CA ILE A 55 -8.67 2.52 1.85
C ILE A 55 -9.29 1.29 2.53
N ASN A 56 -9.53 1.40 3.83
CA ASN A 56 -10.18 0.37 4.64
C ASN A 56 -11.62 0.07 4.22
N THR A 57 -12.34 1.02 3.63
CA THR A 57 -13.76 0.84 3.34
C THR A 57 -14.02 0.08 2.04
N TYR A 58 -12.99 -0.23 1.24
CA TYR A 58 -13.18 -0.84 -0.08
C TYR A 58 -12.12 -1.86 -0.51
N PHE A 59 -11.06 -2.09 0.27
CA PHE A 59 -10.08 -3.14 -0.03
C PHE A 59 -10.43 -4.45 0.70
N PRO A 60 -10.42 -5.61 0.01
CA PRO A 60 -10.88 -6.89 0.57
C PRO A 60 -9.82 -7.62 1.41
N PHE A 61 -8.81 -6.93 1.94
CA PHE A 61 -7.68 -7.57 2.63
C PHE A 61 -7.70 -7.32 4.12
N LYS A 62 -7.38 -8.36 4.91
CA LYS A 62 -7.21 -8.25 6.37
C LYS A 62 -6.09 -7.29 6.77
N ARG A 63 -5.05 -7.17 5.93
CA ARG A 63 -3.95 -6.22 6.08
C ARG A 63 -3.58 -5.65 4.72
N THR A 64 -3.48 -4.33 4.66
CA THR A 64 -3.13 -3.61 3.44
C THR A 64 -1.94 -2.70 3.70
N LEU A 65 -0.97 -2.71 2.77
CA LEU A 65 0.12 -1.74 2.72
C LEU A 65 -0.12 -0.82 1.52
N TYR A 66 -0.40 0.45 1.77
CA TYR A 66 -0.54 1.44 0.71
C TYR A 66 0.81 1.95 0.21
N LEU A 67 1.07 1.82 -1.09
CA LEU A 67 2.23 2.39 -1.75
C LEU A 67 1.78 3.44 -2.77
N ASP A 68 2.47 4.59 -2.77
CA ASP A 68 2.26 5.58 -3.82
C ASP A 68 2.73 5.04 -5.17
N ALA A 69 1.99 5.33 -6.24
CA ALA A 69 2.25 4.77 -7.56
C ALA A 69 3.61 5.17 -8.17
N ASN A 70 4.28 6.18 -7.62
CA ASN A 70 5.64 6.61 -7.99
C ASN A 70 6.73 6.02 -7.07
N SER A 71 6.40 5.03 -6.24
CA SER A 71 7.37 4.31 -5.42
C SER A 71 8.13 3.26 -6.24
N LEU A 72 9.31 2.89 -5.77
CA LEU A 72 10.09 1.74 -6.26
C LEU A 72 10.42 0.82 -5.09
N VAL A 73 10.34 -0.48 -5.33
CA VAL A 73 10.62 -1.53 -4.33
C VAL A 73 11.79 -2.35 -4.85
N PHE A 74 12.89 -2.41 -4.09
CA PHE A 74 14.12 -3.10 -4.48
C PHE A 74 14.46 -4.30 -3.57
N LYS A 75 13.62 -4.57 -2.57
CA LYS A 75 13.79 -5.65 -1.58
C LYS A 75 12.43 -6.20 -1.19
N ASP A 76 12.42 -7.40 -0.63
CA ASP A 76 11.19 -7.99 -0.13
C ASP A 76 10.59 -7.16 1.01
N ILE A 77 9.33 -6.75 0.84
CA ILE A 77 8.57 -5.94 1.79
C ILE A 77 7.70 -6.79 2.74
N SER A 78 7.73 -8.13 2.65
CA SER A 78 6.95 -9.02 3.52
C SER A 78 7.14 -8.74 5.02
N LYS A 79 8.39 -8.43 5.42
CA LYS A 79 8.75 -8.10 6.80
C LYS A 79 8.03 -6.88 7.35
N ILE A 80 7.64 -5.92 6.49
CA ILE A 80 6.91 -4.72 6.89
C ILE A 80 5.56 -5.07 7.53
N PHE A 81 4.86 -6.07 6.98
CA PHE A 81 3.59 -6.55 7.55
C PHE A 81 3.76 -7.18 8.94
N THR A 82 4.93 -7.72 9.24
CA THR A 82 5.25 -8.28 10.56
C THR A 82 5.62 -7.17 11.54
N LEU A 83 6.45 -6.22 11.12
CA LEU A 83 6.86 -5.07 11.93
C LEU A 83 5.66 -4.23 12.39
N LEU A 84 4.63 -4.16 11.57
CA LEU A 84 3.44 -3.33 11.83
C LEU A 84 2.27 -4.11 12.43
N LYS A 85 2.46 -5.40 12.69
CA LYS A 85 1.46 -6.24 13.34
C LYS A 85 1.11 -5.68 14.72
N GLY A 86 -0.19 -5.58 15.01
CA GLY A 86 -0.71 -5.09 16.29
C GLY A 86 -1.03 -3.60 16.32
N ASN A 87 -0.71 -2.85 15.27
CA ASN A 87 -1.11 -1.46 15.15
C ASN A 87 -2.25 -1.33 14.12
N PRO A 88 -3.42 -0.79 14.52
CA PRO A 88 -4.57 -0.67 13.62
C PRO A 88 -4.33 0.39 12.54
N PHE A 89 -3.52 1.41 12.80
CA PHE A 89 -3.02 2.35 11.79
C PHE A 89 -1.60 2.75 12.12
N THR A 90 -0.67 2.52 11.19
CA THR A 90 0.70 3.02 11.33
C THR A 90 1.07 3.87 10.12
N HIS A 91 1.90 4.87 10.35
CA HIS A 91 2.44 5.72 9.30
C HIS A 91 3.95 5.64 9.37
N LEU A 92 4.59 5.41 8.23
CA LEU A 92 6.05 5.36 8.13
C LEU A 92 6.55 6.76 7.70
N PRO A 93 7.38 7.46 8.50
CA PRO A 93 7.94 8.75 8.14
C PRO A 93 8.79 8.61 6.86
N GLY A 94 8.80 9.67 6.05
CA GLY A 94 9.41 9.67 4.71
C GLY A 94 10.93 9.46 4.64
N ASN A 95 11.60 9.25 5.78
CA ASN A 95 13.05 9.11 5.89
C ASN A 95 13.48 7.77 6.51
N ILE A 96 12.70 6.70 6.33
CA ILE A 96 13.13 5.36 6.73
C ILE A 96 14.14 4.83 5.72
N ARG A 97 15.39 4.66 6.18
CA ARG A 97 16.51 4.22 5.32
C ARG A 97 16.62 2.71 5.23
N SER A 98 16.09 1.98 6.22
CA SER A 98 16.05 0.52 6.23
C SER A 98 14.85 0.01 7.05
N ILE A 99 14.49 -1.26 6.90
CA ILE A 99 13.45 -1.88 7.74
C ILE A 99 13.89 -2.02 9.21
N ASP A 100 15.18 -1.86 9.48
CA ASP A 100 15.80 -1.90 10.80
C ASP A 100 15.96 -0.48 11.38
N ASP A 101 15.43 0.54 10.69
CA ASP A 101 15.53 1.93 11.11
C ASP A 101 14.81 2.12 12.45
N PRO A 102 15.48 2.64 13.49
CA PRO A 102 14.89 2.87 14.80
C PRO A 102 13.63 3.74 14.75
N LEU A 103 13.48 4.59 13.72
CA LEU A 103 12.29 5.41 13.50
C LEU A 103 11.02 4.56 13.30
N ILE A 104 11.12 3.34 12.77
CA ILE A 104 9.98 2.43 12.60
C ILE A 104 9.37 2.07 13.96
N ALA A 105 10.20 1.84 14.97
CA ALA A 105 9.73 1.54 16.33
C ALA A 105 8.98 2.73 16.96
N GLN A 106 9.33 3.96 16.58
CA GLN A 106 8.71 5.21 17.05
C GLN A 106 7.40 5.56 16.33
N CYS A 107 7.07 4.88 15.23
CA CYS A 107 5.85 5.11 14.46
C CYS A 107 4.56 4.61 15.14
N LYS A 108 4.70 3.91 16.26
CA LYS A 108 3.58 3.32 17.00
C LYS A 108 2.58 4.35 17.55
N ASP A 109 2.96 5.63 17.65
CA ASP A 109 2.18 6.63 18.40
C ASP A 109 1.80 7.95 17.68
N LYS A 110 2.11 8.14 16.38
CA LYS A 110 1.91 9.47 15.74
C LYS A 110 0.91 9.49 14.57
N LYS A 111 -0.16 10.28 14.75
CA LYS A 111 -1.13 10.72 13.72
C LYS A 111 -0.41 11.61 12.67
N SER A 112 0.07 11.05 11.56
CA SER A 112 0.68 11.82 10.46
C SER A 112 0.33 11.24 9.09
N THR A 113 0.08 12.09 8.10
CA THR A 113 -0.85 11.85 6.98
C THR A 113 -0.35 11.07 5.76
N ARG A 114 0.67 10.20 5.86
CA ARG A 114 1.18 9.46 4.67
C ARG A 114 1.52 7.99 4.95
N GLY A 115 0.78 7.10 4.28
CA GLY A 115 0.93 5.63 4.29
C GLY A 115 0.06 4.97 5.36
N LEU A 116 -1.05 4.34 4.98
CA LEU A 116 -1.98 3.69 5.92
C LEU A 116 -1.78 2.17 5.88
N TYR A 117 -1.70 1.59 7.07
CA TYR A 117 -1.86 0.16 7.33
C TYR A 117 -3.18 -0.02 8.08
N GLU A 118 -3.89 -1.13 7.87
CA GLU A 118 -4.99 -1.54 8.75
C GLU A 118 -4.83 -2.98 9.21
N VAL A 119 -5.17 -3.22 10.47
CA VAL A 119 -5.42 -4.54 11.04
C VAL A 119 -6.88 -4.55 11.50
N LEU A 120 -7.74 -5.31 10.81
CA LEU A 120 -9.10 -5.55 11.30
C LEU A 120 -9.04 -6.57 12.47
N PRO A 121 -9.75 -6.32 13.59
CA PRO A 121 -10.04 -7.38 14.55
C PRO A 121 -11.02 -8.38 13.91
N ASN A 122 -10.85 -9.67 14.23
CA ASN A 122 -11.87 -10.67 13.95
C ASN A 122 -13.09 -10.42 14.84
#